data_AF-A0A6C0E8I3-F1
#
_entry.id   AF-A0A6C0E8I3-F1
#
_cell.length_a   1.000
_cell.length_b   1.000
_cell.length_c   1.000
_cell.angle_alpha   90.00
_cell.angle_beta   90.00
_cell.angle_gamma   90.00
#
_symmetry.space_group_name_H-M   'P 1'
#
loop_
_entity.id
_entity.type
_entity.pdbx_description
1 polymer ?
#
loop_
_entity_poly.entity_id
_entity_poly.type
_entity_poly.pdbx_seq_one_letter_code
_entity_poly.pdbx_strand_id
1 'polypeptide(L)'
;MYYIMDVMDMTGGPIYCVCCSYNKPYNIQYILKTNYPSQNKNETIECPICLEDRPYIEIITTNCGHNYCIKCIKEYFVSKKKPYNCAYCRTKIENISIVSKYYYMEFKIYDILCDNNYIDSNFTVRVRYALLMSIFIMIIGLGVFRVS
;
A
#
# COMPACT_ATOMS: atom_id res chain seq x y z
N MET A 1 24.76 -9.40 9.96
CA MET A 1 24.18 -8.47 10.96
C MET A 1 23.19 -7.55 10.25
N TYR A 2 21.91 -7.85 10.33
CA TYR A 2 20.84 -6.84 10.26
C TYR A 2 19.97 -7.10 11.48
N TYR A 3 20.02 -6.17 12.43
CA TYR A 3 19.24 -6.19 13.66
C TYR A 3 17.78 -5.91 13.31
N ILE A 4 16.90 -6.89 13.56
CA ILE A 4 15.49 -6.63 13.85
C ILE A 4 15.22 -7.35 15.17
N MET A 5 15.69 -6.74 16.25
CA MET A 5 15.17 -7.03 17.58
C MET A 5 14.14 -5.96 17.91
N ASP A 6 12.99 -6.44 18.37
CA ASP A 6 12.08 -5.77 19.30
C ASP A 6 11.28 -4.58 18.77
N VAL A 7 10.08 -4.87 18.25
CA VAL A 7 8.83 -4.57 18.99
C VAL A 7 7.82 -5.67 18.67
N MET A 8 7.74 -6.69 19.53
CA MET A 8 6.55 -7.52 19.64
C MET A 8 5.61 -6.82 20.62
N ASP A 9 4.45 -6.34 20.15
CA ASP A 9 3.35 -6.04 21.07
C ASP A 9 2.74 -7.37 21.52
N MET A 10 2.88 -7.69 22.82
CA MET A 10 2.40 -8.91 23.50
C MET A 10 0.86 -8.98 23.63
N THR A 11 0.08 -8.49 22.66
CA THR A 11 -1.39 -8.51 22.72
C THR A 11 -2.03 -9.56 21.84
N GLY A 12 -1.26 -10.40 21.13
CA GLY A 12 -1.84 -11.49 20.32
C GLY A 12 -2.91 -11.01 19.33
N GLY A 13 -2.86 -9.74 18.93
CA GLY A 13 -3.81 -9.12 18.00
C GLY A 13 -3.29 -9.17 16.57
N PRO A 14 -4.19 -9.14 15.55
CA PRO A 14 -3.75 -8.90 14.18
C PRO A 14 -2.94 -7.60 14.14
N ILE A 15 -1.89 -7.57 13.30
CA ILE A 15 -1.16 -6.35 12.97
C ILE A 15 -2.22 -5.42 12.41
N TYR A 16 -2.69 -4.51 13.24
CA TYR A 16 -3.71 -3.57 12.86
C TYR A 16 -3.13 -2.79 11.69
N CYS A 17 -3.85 -2.77 10.58
CA CYS A 17 -3.66 -1.77 9.57
C CYS A 17 -3.60 -0.41 10.29
N VAL A 18 -2.54 0.38 10.07
CA VAL A 18 -2.39 1.73 10.63
C VAL A 18 -3.62 2.62 10.27
N CYS A 19 -4.47 2.16 9.33
CA CYS A 19 -5.74 2.78 8.97
C CYS A 19 -6.92 2.48 9.92
N CYS A 20 -6.89 1.44 10.75
CA CYS A 20 -8.08 0.94 11.48
C CYS A 20 -8.31 1.49 12.90
N SER A 21 -7.41 2.31 13.43
CA SER A 21 -7.66 3.01 14.71
C SER A 21 -8.50 4.29 14.58
N TYR A 22 -8.85 4.73 13.37
CA TYR A 22 -9.62 5.96 13.17
C TYR A 22 -10.82 5.69 12.28
N ASN A 23 -11.96 5.52 12.95
CA ASN A 23 -13.27 5.11 12.47
C ASN A 23 -13.94 6.12 11.52
N LYS A 24 -13.28 6.52 10.42
CA LYS A 24 -13.91 7.26 9.31
C LYS A 24 -13.24 6.87 7.99
N PRO A 25 -13.99 6.29 7.02
CA PRO A 25 -13.47 6.11 5.67
C PRO A 25 -13.16 7.49 5.11
N TYR A 26 -11.88 7.74 4.85
CA TYR A 26 -11.47 8.96 4.19
C TYR A 26 -11.62 8.68 2.70
N ASN A 27 -12.76 9.10 2.17
CA ASN A 27 -13.23 8.70 0.85
C ASN A 27 -12.55 9.59 -0.21
N ILE A 28 -11.29 9.30 -0.56
CA ILE A 28 -10.64 9.94 -1.72
C ILE A 28 -11.37 9.46 -2.96
N GLN A 29 -11.88 10.39 -3.75
CA GLN A 29 -12.47 10.06 -5.03
C GLN A 29 -11.38 9.90 -6.10
N TYR A 30 -11.23 8.69 -6.62
CA TYR A 30 -10.37 8.44 -7.78
C TYR A 30 -11.10 8.73 -9.08
N ILE A 31 -10.47 9.49 -9.96
CA ILE A 31 -11.00 9.88 -11.27
C ILE A 31 -10.06 9.35 -12.35
N LEU A 32 -10.56 8.52 -13.26
CA LEU A 32 -9.79 8.08 -14.43
C LEU A 32 -9.90 9.15 -15.53
N LYS A 33 -8.78 9.75 -15.92
CA LYS A 33 -8.71 10.68 -17.08
C LYS A 33 -8.71 9.85 -18.38
N THR A 34 -9.87 9.69 -19.01
CA THR A 34 -10.06 8.83 -20.20
C THR A 34 -9.74 9.51 -21.53
N ASN A 35 -9.73 10.85 -21.58
CA ASN A 35 -9.38 11.62 -22.78
C ASN A 35 -7.90 12.00 -22.78
N TYR A 36 -7.02 10.99 -22.83
CA TYR A 36 -5.63 11.26 -23.20
C TYR A 36 -5.55 11.31 -24.73
N PRO A 37 -5.41 12.49 -25.35
CA PRO A 37 -5.04 12.51 -26.76
C PRO A 37 -3.69 11.81 -26.88
N SER A 38 -3.52 10.99 -27.91
CA SER A 38 -2.31 10.21 -28.21
C SER A 38 -1.07 11.06 -28.54
N GLN A 39 -0.99 12.26 -27.98
CA GLN A 39 0.03 13.26 -28.24
C GLN A 39 1.10 13.07 -27.16
N ASN A 40 2.16 12.35 -27.53
CA ASN A 40 3.36 12.03 -26.74
C ASN A 40 3.21 11.06 -25.55
N LYS A 41 3.45 9.77 -25.82
CA LYS A 41 3.83 8.76 -24.80
C LYS A 41 5.13 9.09 -24.06
N ASN A 42 5.89 10.08 -24.51
CA ASN A 42 7.21 10.43 -24.01
C ASN A 42 7.21 11.66 -23.11
N GLU A 43 6.03 12.22 -22.76
CA GLU A 43 5.98 13.31 -21.79
C GLU A 43 6.37 12.78 -20.41
N THR A 44 7.38 13.42 -19.82
CA THR A 44 7.80 13.19 -18.45
C THR A 44 7.43 14.41 -17.62
N ILE A 45 7.03 14.16 -16.38
CA ILE A 45 6.78 15.20 -15.39
C ILE A 45 7.69 14.94 -14.21
N GLU A 46 8.38 15.98 -13.77
CA GLU A 46 9.19 15.94 -12.56
C GLU A 46 8.28 15.80 -11.33
N CYS A 47 8.55 14.78 -10.52
CA CYS A 47 7.85 14.61 -9.26
C CYS A 47 8.51 15.45 -8.15
N PRO A 48 7.79 16.33 -7.44
CA PRO A 48 8.37 17.21 -6.43
C PRO A 48 8.80 16.48 -5.14
N ILE A 49 8.51 15.18 -5.00
CA ILE A 49 8.93 14.36 -3.84
C ILE A 49 10.27 13.68 -4.12
N CYS A 50 10.42 13.00 -5.26
CA CYS A 50 11.65 12.28 -5.60
C CYS A 50 12.61 13.07 -6.50
N LEU A 51 12.18 14.22 -7.04
CA LEU A 51 12.95 15.07 -7.96
C LEU A 51 13.42 14.31 -9.21
N GLU A 52 12.64 13.31 -9.62
CA GLU A 52 12.92 12.52 -10.82
C GLU A 52 11.80 12.74 -11.84
N ASP A 53 12.20 12.81 -13.10
CA ASP A 53 11.31 12.78 -14.25
C ASP A 53 10.62 11.42 -14.34
N ARG A 54 9.30 11.44 -14.34
CA ARG A 54 8.47 10.24 -14.38
C ARG A 54 7.58 10.25 -15.61
N PRO A 55 7.36 9.10 -16.26
CA PRO A 55 6.44 9.01 -17.39
C PRO A 55 5.06 9.55 -17.00
N TYR A 56 4.42 10.31 -17.88
CA TYR A 56 3.09 10.89 -17.62
C TYR A 56 2.05 9.82 -17.21
N ILE A 57 2.18 8.60 -17.71
CA ILE A 57 1.33 7.45 -17.34
C ILE A 57 1.44 7.06 -15.86
N GLU A 58 2.56 7.40 -15.21
CA GLU A 58 2.85 7.18 -13.80
C GLU A 58 2.60 8.42 -12.92
N ILE A 59 1.95 9.44 -13.48
CA ILE A 59 1.61 10.66 -12.76
C ILE A 59 0.18 10.60 -12.25
N ILE A 60 0.02 11.07 -11.02
CA ILE A 60 -1.27 11.36 -10.41
C ILE A 60 -1.39 12.86 -10.17
N THR A 61 -2.58 13.40 -10.37
CA THR A 61 -2.88 14.82 -10.09
C THR A 61 -3.83 14.88 -8.91
N THR A 62 -3.44 15.58 -7.85
CA THR A 62 -4.32 15.86 -6.71
C THR A 62 -5.35 16.94 -7.05
N ASN A 63 -6.44 17.05 -6.27
CA ASN A 63 -7.45 18.11 -6.38
C ASN A 63 -6.88 19.53 -6.36
N CYS A 64 -5.75 19.74 -5.71
CA CYS A 64 -5.05 21.03 -5.68
C CYS A 64 -4.15 21.29 -6.91
N GLY A 65 -4.11 20.37 -7.88
CA GLY A 65 -3.37 20.52 -9.13
C GLY A 65 -1.91 20.04 -9.09
N HIS A 66 -1.38 19.67 -7.92
CA HIS A 66 -0.02 19.14 -7.82
C HIS A 66 0.07 17.70 -8.34
N ASN A 67 1.12 17.46 -9.13
CA ASN A 67 1.42 16.18 -9.76
C ASN A 67 2.47 15.41 -8.96
N TYR A 68 2.28 14.10 -8.82
CA TYR A 68 3.22 13.22 -8.13
C TYR A 68 3.39 11.91 -8.87
N CYS A 69 4.54 11.28 -8.69
CA CYS A 69 4.74 9.91 -9.11
C CYS A 69 3.90 8.95 -8.27
N ILE A 70 3.40 7.87 -8.89
CA ILE A 70 2.55 6.87 -8.22
C ILE A 70 3.23 6.23 -7.01
N LYS A 71 4.51 5.89 -7.13
CA LYS A 71 5.27 5.33 -6.00
C LYS A 71 5.33 6.31 -4.83
N CYS A 72 5.65 7.56 -5.13
CA CYS A 72 5.84 8.63 -4.17
C CYS A 72 4.56 8.92 -3.37
N ILE A 73 3.41 9.02 -4.05
CA ILE A 73 2.15 9.28 -3.36
C ILE A 73 1.68 8.07 -2.54
N LYS A 74 1.92 6.84 -3.01
CA LYS A 74 1.57 5.63 -2.24
C LYS A 74 2.35 5.57 -0.94
N GLU A 75 3.67 5.76 -1.01
CA GLU A 75 4.53 5.82 0.18
C GLU A 75 4.14 6.97 1.11
N TYR A 76 3.75 8.12 0.54
CA TYR A 76 3.23 9.25 1.32
C TYR A 76 1.94 8.90 2.07
N PHE A 77 0.99 8.20 1.44
CA PHE A 77 -0.24 7.77 2.11
C PHE A 77 -0.02 6.69 3.16
N VAL A 78 0.92 5.76 2.93
CA VAL A 78 1.29 4.75 3.94
C VAL A 78 1.95 5.39 5.16
N SER A 79 2.80 6.39 4.96
CA SER A 79 3.57 7.03 6.03
C SER A 79 2.81 8.08 6.84
N LYS A 80 1.73 8.67 6.29
CA LYS A 80 0.96 9.72 6.96
C LYS A 80 -0.34 9.20 7.55
N LYS A 81 -0.59 9.56 8.81
CA LYS A 81 -1.92 9.40 9.41
C LYS A 81 -2.89 10.40 8.76
N LYS A 82 -4.10 9.93 8.44
CA LYS A 82 -5.21 10.75 7.90
C LYS A 82 -5.43 12.00 8.78
N PRO A 83 -5.84 13.16 8.21
CA PRO A 83 -6.22 13.39 6.81
C PRO A 83 -5.01 13.52 5.86
N TYR A 84 -5.19 13.10 4.61
CA TYR A 84 -4.16 13.24 3.59
C TYR A 84 -4.13 14.66 3.04
N ASN A 85 -3.03 15.36 3.30
CA ASN A 85 -2.79 16.71 2.78
C ASN A 85 -1.73 16.65 1.67
N CYS A 86 -1.83 17.53 0.68
CA CYS A 86 -0.85 17.69 -0.38
C CYS A 86 0.55 17.93 0.22
N ALA A 87 1.55 17.15 -0.22
CA ALA A 87 2.92 17.29 0.30
C ALA A 87 3.53 18.67 -0.03
N TYR A 88 3.12 19.27 -1.15
CA TYR A 88 3.60 20.59 -1.58
C TYR A 88 2.86 21.74 -0.91
N CYS A 89 1.54 21.87 -1.11
CA CYS A 89 0.76 23.03 -0.65
C CYS A 89 -0.06 22.80 0.62
N ARG A 90 -0.03 21.59 1.19
CA ARG A 90 -0.76 21.19 2.42
C ARG A 90 -2.30 21.25 2.32
N THR A 91 -2.86 21.51 1.13
CA THR A 91 -4.30 21.43 0.87
C THR A 91 -4.79 20.00 1.07
N LYS A 92 -5.94 19.84 1.71
CA LYS A 92 -6.58 18.54 1.91
C LYS A 92 -6.89 17.86 0.56
N ILE A 93 -6.49 16.60 0.42
CA ILE A 93 -6.67 15.82 -0.81
C ILE A 93 -8.03 15.13 -0.79
N GLU A 94 -8.98 15.57 -1.61
CA GLU A 94 -10.33 14.98 -1.66
C GLU A 94 -10.53 14.11 -2.90
N ASN A 95 -9.84 14.43 -4.00
CA ASN A 95 -9.88 13.66 -5.23
C ASN A 95 -8.48 13.56 -5.84
N ILE A 96 -8.26 12.44 -6.54
CA ILE A 96 -7.02 12.14 -7.25
C ILE A 96 -7.39 11.70 -8.66
N SER A 97 -6.82 12.39 -9.63
CA SER A 97 -6.93 12.01 -11.03
C SER A 97 -5.76 11.11 -11.42
N ILE A 98 -6.08 9.99 -12.06
CA ILE A 98 -5.11 8.99 -12.52
C ILE A 98 -5.25 8.85 -14.04
N VAL A 99 -4.13 8.81 -14.75
CA VAL A 99 -4.10 8.69 -16.20
C VAL A 99 -4.20 7.22 -16.63
N SER A 100 -3.41 6.34 -16.01
CA SER A 100 -3.40 4.91 -16.34
C SER A 100 -4.58 4.17 -15.75
N LYS A 101 -5.29 3.41 -16.59
CA LYS A 101 -6.33 2.48 -16.13
C LYS A 101 -5.78 1.41 -15.19
N TYR A 102 -4.56 0.91 -15.43
CA TYR A 102 -3.91 -0.09 -14.58
C TYR A 102 -3.75 0.44 -13.15
N TYR A 103 -3.13 1.60 -13.01
CA TYR A 103 -2.92 2.22 -11.70
C TYR A 103 -4.21 2.68 -11.04
N TYR A 104 -5.19 3.16 -11.81
CA TYR A 104 -6.51 3.49 -11.27
C TYR A 104 -7.17 2.28 -10.59
N MET A 105 -7.12 1.11 -11.22
CA MET A 105 -7.63 -0.11 -10.60
C MET A 105 -6.80 -0.50 -9.37
N GLU A 106 -5.48 -0.34 -9.42
CA GLU A 106 -4.61 -0.65 -8.28
C GLU A 106 -4.90 0.22 -7.05
N PHE A 107 -5.07 1.53 -7.21
CA PHE A 107 -5.45 2.43 -6.11
C PHE A 107 -6.86 2.13 -5.58
N LYS A 108 -7.80 1.81 -6.48
CA LYS A 108 -9.16 1.45 -6.09
C LYS A 108 -9.18 0.13 -5.29
N ILE A 109 -8.37 -0.85 -5.70
CA ILE A 109 -8.20 -2.12 -4.96
C ILE A 109 -7.57 -1.83 -3.61
N TYR A 110 -6.50 -1.03 -3.54
CA TYR A 110 -5.81 -0.72 -2.29
C TYR A 110 -6.76 -0.13 -1.24
N ASP A 111 -7.61 0.83 -1.61
CA ASP A 111 -8.59 1.40 -0.68
C ASP A 111 -9.64 0.37 -0.23
N ILE A 112 -10.15 -0.47 -1.13
CA ILE A 112 -11.07 -1.58 -0.78
C ILE A 112 -10.41 -2.54 0.22
N LEU A 113 -9.13 -2.85 0.02
CA LEU A 113 -8.38 -3.76 0.88
C LEU A 113 -8.10 -3.15 2.25
N CYS A 114 -7.77 -1.86 2.31
CA CYS A 114 -7.60 -1.11 3.56
C CYS A 114 -8.90 -1.02 4.37
N ASP A 115 -10.05 -0.89 3.71
CA ASP A 115 -11.37 -0.82 4.38
C ASP A 115 -11.85 -2.20 4.87
N ASN A 116 -11.43 -3.29 4.22
CA ASN A 116 -11.80 -4.66 4.60
C ASN A 116 -10.80 -5.36 5.54
N ASN A 117 -9.85 -4.63 6.16
CA ASN A 117 -8.76 -5.21 6.95
C ASN A 117 -7.90 -6.25 6.20
N TYR A 118 -7.92 -6.29 4.87
CA TYR A 118 -7.23 -7.31 4.06
C TYR A 118 -5.99 -6.74 3.39
N ILE A 119 -4.99 -6.34 4.19
CA ILE A 119 -3.61 -6.26 3.71
C ILE A 119 -2.72 -6.78 4.83
N ASP A 120 -2.51 -8.09 4.85
CA ASP A 120 -1.38 -8.66 5.58
C ASP A 120 -0.54 -9.50 4.62
N SER A 121 0.61 -8.96 4.21
CA SER A 121 1.68 -9.76 3.57
C SER A 121 2.12 -10.93 4.47
N ASN A 122 1.78 -10.90 5.75
CA ASN A 122 1.99 -12.01 6.69
C ASN A 122 0.88 -13.07 6.68
N PHE A 123 -0.25 -12.93 5.95
CA PHE A 123 -1.24 -14.03 5.89
C PHE A 123 -0.66 -15.26 5.20
N THR A 124 -0.06 -15.08 4.01
CA THR A 124 0.58 -16.17 3.26
C THR A 124 1.76 -16.78 4.04
N VAL A 125 2.48 -15.96 4.80
CA VAL A 125 3.57 -16.39 5.67
C VAL A 125 3.03 -17.19 6.86
N ARG A 126 2.01 -16.69 7.56
CA ARG A 126 1.34 -17.38 8.68
C ARG A 126 0.75 -18.73 8.25
N VAL A 127 0.13 -18.81 7.07
CA VAL A 127 -0.40 -20.07 6.52
C VAL A 127 0.75 -21.05 6.22
N ARG A 128 1.84 -20.58 5.59
CA ARG A 128 3.02 -21.42 5.34
C ARG A 128 3.64 -21.95 6.63
N TYR A 129 3.83 -21.10 7.64
CA TYR A 129 4.37 -21.52 8.94
C TYR A 129 3.42 -22.45 9.69
N ALA A 130 2.10 -22.19 9.65
CA ALA A 130 1.12 -23.07 10.27
C ALA A 130 1.11 -24.47 9.64
N LEU A 131 1.24 -24.57 8.31
CA LEU A 131 1.38 -25.86 7.61
C LEU A 131 2.70 -26.57 7.95
N LEU A 132 3.80 -25.83 8.04
CA LEU A 132 5.09 -26.43 8.43
C LEU A 132 5.06 -26.93 9.88
N MET A 133 4.41 -26.19 10.79
CA MET A 133 4.25 -26.60 12.18
C MET A 133 3.32 -27.80 12.34
N SER A 134 2.22 -27.88 11.57
CA SER A 134 1.35 -29.07 11.62
C SER A 134 2.03 -30.32 11.08
N ILE A 135 2.83 -30.20 10.01
CA ILE A 135 3.66 -31.29 9.49
C ILE A 135 4.70 -31.71 10.53
N PHE A 136 5.36 -30.77 11.21
CA PHE A 136 6.34 -31.06 12.26
C PHE A 136 5.71 -31.80 13.46
N ILE A 137 4.53 -31.36 13.90
CA ILE A 137 3.77 -32.03 14.98
C ILE A 137 3.36 -33.44 14.55
N MET A 138 2.94 -33.65 13.30
CA MET A 138 2.67 -34.98 12.75
C MET A 138 3.93 -35.87 12.76
N ILE A 139 5.08 -35.35 12.36
CA ILE A 139 6.35 -36.11 12.32
C ILE A 139 6.78 -36.54 13.74
N ILE A 140 6.61 -35.66 14.73
CA ILE A 140 6.86 -35.98 16.14
C ILE A 140 5.85 -37.02 16.66
N GLY A 141 4.56 -36.84 16.37
CA GLY A 141 3.48 -37.74 16.80
C GLY A 141 3.57 -39.14 16.19
N LEU A 142 4.17 -39.27 15.00
CA LEU A 142 4.44 -40.55 14.34
C LEU A 142 5.71 -41.24 14.88
N GLY A 143 6.41 -40.66 15.86
CA GLY A 143 7.56 -41.28 16.53
C GLY A 143 8.78 -41.50 15.63
N VAL A 144 8.88 -40.76 14.52
CA VAL A 144 9.94 -40.94 13.50
C VAL A 144 11.31 -40.45 14.01
N PHE A 145 11.35 -39.62 15.05
CA PHE A 145 12.59 -39.26 15.75
C PHE A 145 12.86 -40.24 16.90
N ARG A 146 13.39 -41.43 16.57
CA ARG A 146 14.24 -42.16 17.51
C ARG A 146 15.59 -41.45 17.54
N VAL A 147 15.77 -40.56 18.52
CA VAL A 147 17.10 -40.07 18.90
C VAL A 147 17.88 -41.28 19.41
N SER A 148 18.94 -41.65 18.70
CA SER A 148 19.91 -42.65 19.16
C SER A 148 20.83 -42.05 20.22
#